data_AF-A0A519PBP3-F1
#
_entry.id   AF-A0A519PBP3-F1
#
_cell.length_a   1.000
_cell.length_b   1.000
_cell.length_c   1.000
_cell.angle_alpha   90.00
_cell.angle_beta   90.00
_cell.angle_gamma   90.00
#
_symmetry.space_group_name_H-M   'P 1'
#
loop_
_entity.id
_entity.type
_entity.pdbx_description
1 polymer ?
#
loop_
_entity_poly.entity_id
_entity_poly.type
_entity_poly.pdbx_seq_one_letter_code
_entity_poly.pdbx_strand_id
1 'polypeptide(L)'
;MTRILSVAAIQTSYGDDLQDNIDRTIGFIREAAAKGAQVILPSELFQGPYFCVSQEEHWFGHAYEWREHPCVTKLAPIARELGVAIPVSIFEREGPQYYNSLVMLDADGEALGVYRKSHIPDGPGYQEKYYFRPGDTGFKVWKTRFG
;
A
#
# COMPACT_ATOMS: atom_id res chain seq x y z
N MET A 1 28.93 -14.62 -5.60
CA MET A 1 27.94 -15.42 -4.84
C MET A 1 26.56 -14.99 -5.28
N THR A 2 25.63 -15.93 -5.47
CA THR A 2 24.24 -15.62 -5.83
C THR A 2 23.53 -14.98 -4.65
N ARG A 3 22.82 -13.87 -4.88
CA ARG A 3 21.95 -13.27 -3.87
C ARG A 3 20.62 -14.01 -3.85
N ILE A 4 20.26 -14.61 -2.72
CA ILE A 4 18.96 -15.24 -2.51
C ILE A 4 18.03 -14.19 -1.88
N LEU A 5 16.81 -14.06 -2.41
CA LEU A 5 15.78 -13.15 -1.91
C LEU A 5 14.51 -13.95 -1.58
N SER A 6 14.01 -13.80 -0.36
CA SER A 6 12.74 -14.36 0.07
C SER A 6 11.65 -13.29 0.04
N VAL A 7 10.53 -13.58 -0.63
CA VAL A 7 9.38 -12.67 -0.74
C VAL A 7 8.11 -13.33 -0.21
N ALA A 8 7.15 -12.53 0.25
CA ALA A 8 5.83 -12.99 0.65
C ALA A 8 4.74 -12.10 0.06
N ALA A 9 3.60 -12.72 -0.25
CA ALA A 9 2.36 -12.05 -0.64
C ALA A 9 1.29 -12.37 0.40
N ILE A 10 0.57 -11.34 0.85
CA ILE A 10 -0.50 -11.47 1.83
C ILE A 10 -1.83 -11.60 1.09
N GLN A 11 -2.67 -12.54 1.50
CA GLN A 11 -4.04 -12.66 1.03
C GLN A 11 -4.97 -12.85 2.23
N THR A 12 -5.93 -11.95 2.39
CA THR A 12 -6.94 -11.99 3.45
C THR A 12 -8.16 -11.19 3.05
N SER A 13 -9.23 -11.25 3.84
CA SER A 13 -10.39 -10.38 3.71
C SER A 13 -10.24 -9.14 4.59
N TYR A 14 -10.78 -8.03 4.12
CA TYR A 14 -10.80 -6.75 4.83
C TYR A 14 -12.25 -6.35 5.12
N GLY A 15 -12.45 -5.69 6.27
CA GLY A 15 -13.74 -5.15 6.69
C GLY A 15 -13.77 -3.63 6.56
N ASP A 16 -14.74 -2.99 7.22
CA ASP A 16 -14.93 -1.54 7.13
C ASP A 16 -14.03 -0.75 8.09
N ASP A 17 -13.50 -1.38 9.14
CA ASP A 17 -12.64 -0.71 10.12
C ASP A 17 -11.18 -0.67 9.67
N LEU A 18 -10.68 0.55 9.45
CA LEU A 18 -9.31 0.81 9.01
C LEU A 18 -8.26 0.26 9.98
N GLN A 19 -8.48 0.40 11.29
CA GLN A 19 -7.50 0.01 12.30
C GLN A 19 -7.42 -1.51 12.38
N ASP A 20 -8.55 -2.22 12.36
CA ASP A 20 -8.61 -3.68 12.31
C ASP A 20 -7.90 -4.23 11.06
N ASN A 21 -8.09 -3.58 9.91
CA ASN A 21 -7.44 -3.97 8.66
C ASN A 21 -5.91 -3.78 8.71
N ILE A 22 -5.44 -2.67 9.30
CA ILE A 22 -4.01 -2.41 9.55
C ILE A 22 -3.44 -3.48 10.50
N ASP A 23 -4.10 -3.74 11.62
CA ASP A 23 -3.62 -4.69 12.63
C ASP A 23 -3.59 -6.12 12.09
N ARG A 24 -4.60 -6.52 11.32
CA ARG A 24 -4.62 -7.80 10.58
C ARG A 24 -3.43 -7.90 9.63
N THR A 25 -3.16 -6.83 8.88
CA THR A 25 -2.05 -6.79 7.91
C THR A 25 -0.70 -6.88 8.62
N ILE A 26 -0.52 -6.18 9.74
CA ILE A 26 0.67 -6.28 10.59
C ILE A 26 0.86 -7.71 11.11
N GLY A 27 -0.21 -8.39 11.52
CA GLY A 27 -0.16 -9.80 11.93
C GLY A 27 0.43 -10.70 10.86
N PHE A 28 -0.06 -10.60 9.62
CA PHE A 28 0.48 -11.37 8.48
C PHE A 28 1.91 -10.99 8.12
N ILE A 29 2.28 -9.71 8.22
CA ILE A 29 3.66 -9.25 8.00
C ILE A 29 4.60 -9.92 9.02
N ARG A 30 4.22 -9.95 10.30
CA ARG A 30 5.02 -10.61 11.34
C ARG A 30 5.17 -12.11 11.09
N GLU A 31 4.10 -12.79 10.67
CA GLU A 31 4.16 -14.20 10.31
C GLU A 31 5.11 -14.46 9.13
N ALA A 32 5.03 -13.64 8.08
CA ALA A 32 5.89 -13.76 6.91
C ALA A 32 7.37 -13.46 7.25
N ALA A 33 7.63 -12.43 8.05
CA ALA A 33 8.98 -12.11 8.53
C ALA A 33 9.57 -13.24 9.38
N ALA A 34 8.77 -13.86 10.26
CA ALA A 34 9.20 -15.03 11.04
C ALA A 34 9.55 -16.25 10.17
N LYS A 35 8.99 -16.34 8.96
CA LYS A 35 9.33 -17.35 7.94
C LYS A 35 10.52 -16.94 7.05
N GLY A 36 11.15 -15.80 7.33
CA GLY A 36 12.34 -15.31 6.62
C GLY A 36 12.04 -14.47 5.39
N ALA A 37 10.81 -13.97 5.20
CA ALA A 37 10.51 -13.03 4.12
C ALA A 37 11.23 -11.69 4.34
N GLN A 38 11.78 -11.12 3.27
CA GLN A 38 12.53 -9.87 3.27
C GLN A 38 11.74 -8.73 2.60
N VAL A 39 10.92 -9.07 1.60
CA VAL A 39 9.96 -8.16 0.97
C VAL A 39 8.57 -8.76 1.13
N ILE A 40 7.65 -8.01 1.72
CA ILE A 40 6.30 -8.51 2.04
C ILE A 40 5.28 -7.58 1.40
N LEU A 41 4.38 -8.13 0.58
CA LEU A 41 3.40 -7.39 -0.21
C LEU A 41 1.97 -7.56 0.34
N PRO A 42 1.40 -6.52 0.97
CA PRO A 42 -0.04 -6.40 1.23
C PRO A 42 -0.88 -6.22 -0.04
N SER A 43 -2.19 -6.43 0.08
CA SER A 43 -3.16 -6.20 -1.01
C SER A 43 -3.32 -4.72 -1.36
N GLU A 44 -3.85 -4.45 -2.56
CA GLU A 44 -4.32 -3.13 -2.97
C GLU A 44 -5.44 -2.62 -2.04
N LEU A 45 -5.40 -1.33 -1.69
CA LEU A 45 -6.43 -0.62 -0.93
C LEU A 45 -6.95 -1.38 0.30
N PHE A 46 -6.06 -2.09 0.99
CA PHE A 46 -6.40 -2.92 2.14
C PHE A 46 -6.97 -2.14 3.35
N GLN A 47 -7.08 -0.81 3.24
CA GLN A 47 -7.67 0.08 4.23
C GLN A 47 -9.13 -0.23 4.55
N GLY A 48 -9.86 -0.82 3.62
CA GLY A 48 -11.31 -1.00 3.71
C GLY A 48 -11.84 -1.97 2.65
N PRO A 49 -13.15 -2.03 2.46
CA PRO A 49 -13.74 -2.72 1.32
C PRO A 49 -13.27 -2.08 0.01
N TYR A 50 -13.32 -2.85 -1.07
CA TYR A 50 -13.08 -2.32 -2.41
C TYR A 50 -14.28 -1.44 -2.82
N PHE A 51 -14.16 -0.14 -2.56
CA PHE A 51 -15.26 0.83 -2.72
C PHE A 51 -15.52 1.27 -4.16
N CYS A 52 -14.62 0.96 -5.09
CA CYS A 52 -14.75 1.34 -6.50
C CYS A 52 -15.82 0.51 -7.26
N VAL A 53 -16.73 -0.16 -6.56
CA VAL A 53 -17.88 -0.87 -7.15
C VAL A 53 -18.98 0.11 -7.60
N SER A 54 -19.06 1.28 -6.97
CA SER A 54 -20.02 2.37 -7.19
C SER A 54 -19.29 3.73 -7.27
N GLN A 55 -19.99 4.80 -7.66
CA GLN A 55 -19.48 6.17 -7.65
C GLN A 55 -20.17 6.95 -6.54
N GLU A 56 -19.49 7.12 -5.40
CA GLU A 56 -20.06 7.75 -4.21
C GLU A 56 -19.08 8.77 -3.61
N GLU A 57 -19.53 10.00 -3.46
CA GLU A 57 -18.69 11.15 -3.07
C GLU A 57 -18.05 10.97 -1.68
N HIS A 58 -18.73 10.28 -0.76
CA HIS A 58 -18.25 10.15 0.61
C HIS A 58 -16.88 9.43 0.70
N TRP A 59 -16.56 8.56 -0.26
CA TRP A 59 -15.28 7.85 -0.28
C TRP A 59 -14.07 8.78 -0.41
N PHE A 60 -14.19 9.96 -1.04
CA PHE A 60 -13.08 10.91 -1.11
C PHE A 60 -12.59 11.38 0.27
N GLY A 61 -13.43 11.29 1.31
CA GLY A 61 -13.05 11.57 2.69
C GLY A 61 -12.09 10.55 3.32
N HIS A 62 -11.87 9.41 2.66
CA HIS A 62 -10.98 8.34 3.13
C HIS A 62 -9.54 8.47 2.61
N ALA A 63 -9.25 9.47 1.78
CA ALA A 63 -7.92 9.71 1.23
C ALA A 63 -7.07 10.59 2.14
N TYR A 64 -5.78 10.27 2.25
CA TYR A 64 -4.80 11.00 3.07
C TYR A 64 -3.58 11.41 2.25
N GLU A 65 -2.83 12.40 2.72
CA GLU A 65 -1.51 12.68 2.17
C GLU A 65 -0.58 11.49 2.42
N TRP A 66 0.23 11.10 1.43
CA TRP A 66 0.90 9.80 1.46
C TRP A 66 1.86 9.62 2.64
N ARG A 67 2.52 10.68 3.12
CA ARG A 67 3.42 10.62 4.29
C ARG A 67 2.69 10.54 5.62
N GLU A 68 1.44 11.00 5.64
CA GLU A 68 0.59 11.06 6.83
C GLU A 68 -0.42 9.92 6.86
N HIS A 69 -0.52 9.15 5.77
CA HIS A 69 -1.50 8.09 5.62
C HIS A 69 -1.37 7.06 6.77
N PRO A 70 -2.46 6.69 7.46
CA PRO A 70 -2.42 5.80 8.63
C PRO A 70 -1.69 4.48 8.37
N CYS A 71 -1.93 3.84 7.22
CA CYS A 71 -1.17 2.64 6.84
C CYS A 71 0.34 2.85 6.78
N VAL A 72 0.80 3.97 6.22
CA VAL A 72 2.23 4.27 6.06
C VAL A 72 2.86 4.54 7.42
N THR A 73 2.23 5.40 8.23
CA THR A 73 2.74 5.77 9.56
C THR A 73 2.73 4.60 10.55
N LYS A 74 1.77 3.66 10.42
CA LYS A 74 1.72 2.45 11.23
C LYS A 74 2.66 1.34 10.74
N LEU A 75 2.88 1.20 9.44
CA LEU A 75 3.73 0.13 8.88
C LEU A 75 5.22 0.49 8.87
N ALA A 76 5.60 1.77 8.79
CA ALA A 76 7.01 2.21 8.85
C ALA A 76 7.78 1.70 10.08
N PRO A 77 7.29 1.85 11.33
CA PRO A 77 7.99 1.29 12.49
C PRO A 77 8.03 -0.24 12.47
N ILE A 78 7.03 -0.91 11.89
CA ILE A 78 6.99 -2.38 11.76
C ILE A 78 8.03 -2.87 10.75
N ALA A 79 8.16 -2.20 9.60
CA ALA A 79 9.18 -2.46 8.60
C ALA A 79 10.58 -2.39 9.23
N ARG A 80 10.84 -1.35 10.03
CA ARG A 80 12.09 -1.16 10.77
C ARG A 80 12.33 -2.25 11.82
N GLU A 81 11.31 -2.55 12.62
CA GLU A 81 11.39 -3.54 13.70
C GLU A 81 11.74 -4.93 13.15
N LEU A 82 11.08 -5.33 12.07
CA LEU A 82 11.24 -6.65 11.47
C LEU A 82 12.40 -6.71 10.46
N GLY A 83 12.93 -5.55 10.06
CA GLY A 83 13.95 -5.46 9.03
C GLY A 83 13.45 -5.94 7.67
N VAL A 84 12.25 -5.55 7.25
CA VAL A 84 11.61 -5.98 5.98
C VAL A 84 11.16 -4.78 5.15
N ALA A 85 11.19 -4.92 3.84
CA ALA A 85 10.66 -3.91 2.93
C ALA A 85 9.17 -4.17 2.64
N ILE A 86 8.36 -3.11 2.61
CA ILE A 86 6.90 -3.19 2.50
C ILE A 86 6.38 -2.17 1.47
N PRO A 87 5.82 -2.63 0.34
CA PRO A 87 5.08 -1.78 -0.58
C PRO A 87 3.66 -1.53 -0.03
N VAL A 88 3.36 -0.31 0.40
CA VAL A 88 2.09 0.02 1.06
C VAL A 88 1.14 0.69 0.06
N SER A 89 0.12 -0.03 -0.40
CA SER A 89 -0.97 0.54 -1.20
C SER A 89 -1.82 1.48 -0.33
N ILE A 90 -2.22 2.65 -0.86
CA ILE A 90 -2.99 3.68 -0.17
C ILE A 90 -3.95 4.40 -1.12
N PHE A 91 -5.02 4.98 -0.55
CA PHE A 91 -5.80 6.03 -1.21
C PHE A 91 -5.18 7.40 -0.90
N GLU A 92 -4.48 7.97 -1.88
CA GLU A 92 -3.74 9.22 -1.72
C GLU A 92 -4.59 10.44 -2.10
N ARG A 93 -4.46 11.50 -1.29
CA ARG A 93 -4.86 12.87 -1.62
C ARG A 93 -3.63 13.76 -1.75
N GLU A 94 -3.51 14.49 -2.85
CA GLU A 94 -2.52 15.55 -3.06
C GLU A 94 -3.25 16.83 -3.49
N GLY A 95 -3.44 17.75 -2.54
CA GLY A 95 -4.27 18.94 -2.77
C GLY A 95 -5.68 18.53 -3.25
N PRO A 96 -6.14 18.98 -4.43
CA PRO A 96 -7.43 18.59 -5.00
C PRO A 96 -7.41 17.27 -5.77
N GLN A 97 -6.25 16.60 -5.86
CA GLN A 97 -6.06 15.39 -6.66
C GLN A 97 -6.04 14.12 -5.82
N TYR A 98 -6.47 13.04 -6.45
CA TYR A 98 -6.69 11.74 -5.82
C TYR A 98 -6.06 10.65 -6.66
N TYR A 99 -5.34 9.74 -6.02
CA TYR A 99 -4.59 8.69 -6.68
C TYR A 99 -4.70 7.37 -5.93
N ASN A 100 -4.68 6.28 -6.68
CA ASN A 100 -4.32 4.97 -6.16
C ASN A 100 -2.80 4.88 -6.16
N SER A 101 -2.22 4.79 -4.97
CA SER A 101 -0.78 4.99 -4.78
C SER A 101 -0.15 3.85 -4.00
N LEU A 102 1.15 3.72 -4.17
CA LEU A 102 2.00 2.80 -3.43
C LEU A 102 3.17 3.58 -2.84
N VAL A 103 3.34 3.49 -1.52
CA VAL A 103 4.49 4.03 -0.80
C VAL A 103 5.45 2.88 -0.51
N MET A 104 6.70 3.01 -0.96
CA MET A 104 7.72 1.99 -0.74
C MET A 104 8.43 2.24 0.59
N LEU A 105 8.23 1.37 1.58
CA LEU A 105 8.97 1.38 2.85
C LEU A 105 10.18 0.44 2.77
N ASP A 106 11.37 0.91 3.12
CA ASP A 106 12.56 0.05 3.25
C ASP A 106 12.65 -0.60 4.64
N ALA A 107 13.58 -1.54 4.79
CA ALA A 107 13.83 -2.34 5.98
C ALA A 107 14.30 -1.55 7.21
N ASP A 108 14.59 -0.26 7.08
CA ASP A 108 14.87 0.65 8.20
C ASP A 108 13.67 1.55 8.55
N GLY A 109 12.54 1.37 7.85
CA GLY A 109 11.31 2.15 7.98
C GLY A 109 11.29 3.43 7.14
N GLU A 110 12.34 3.74 6.36
CA GLU A 110 12.33 4.91 5.49
C GLU A 110 11.31 4.74 4.36
N ALA A 111 10.51 5.78 4.11
CA ALA A 111 9.64 5.84 2.95
C ALA A 111 10.42 6.38 1.73
N LEU A 112 10.86 5.47 0.87
CA LEU A 112 11.68 5.76 -0.31
C LEU A 112 10.94 6.54 -1.42
N GLY A 113 9.63 6.68 -1.29
CA GLY A 113 8.79 7.52 -2.13
C GLY A 113 7.49 6.84 -2.55
N VAL A 114 6.76 7.53 -3.43
CA VAL A 114 5.45 7.12 -3.93
C VAL A 114 5.49 6.80 -5.44
N TYR A 115 4.70 5.82 -5.84
CA TYR A 115 4.28 5.54 -7.21
C TYR A 115 2.75 5.67 -7.30
N ARG A 116 2.25 6.37 -8.32
CA ARG A 116 0.82 6.54 -8.60
C ARG A 116 0.43 5.65 -9.77
N LYS A 117 -0.64 4.88 -9.62
CA LYS A 117 -1.11 3.87 -10.60
C LYS A 117 -1.30 4.52 -11.98
N SER A 118 -0.51 4.09 -12.97
CA SER A 118 -0.52 4.70 -14.32
C SER A 118 -1.79 4.40 -15.11
N HIS A 119 -2.29 3.16 -14.99
CA HIS A 119 -3.43 2.67 -15.77
C HIS A 119 -4.63 2.50 -14.86
N ILE A 120 -5.65 3.34 -15.06
CA ILE A 120 -6.85 3.36 -14.24
C ILE A 120 -7.97 2.58 -14.98
N PRO A 121 -8.43 1.45 -14.42
CA PRO A 121 -9.51 0.67 -15.02
C PRO A 121 -10.85 1.40 -14.88
N ASP A 122 -11.81 0.96 -15.68
CA ASP A 122 -13.19 1.44 -15.60
C ASP A 122 -14.17 0.37 -16.08
N GLY A 123 -15.39 0.40 -15.56
CA GLY A 123 -16.44 -0.55 -15.88
C GLY A 123 -17.20 -1.06 -14.63
N PRO A 124 -18.31 -1.81 -14.83
CA PRO A 124 -19.11 -2.34 -13.72
C PRO A 124 -18.26 -3.12 -12.72
N GLY A 125 -18.34 -2.74 -11.45
CA GLY A 125 -17.55 -3.33 -10.36
C GLY A 125 -16.14 -2.75 -10.19
N TYR A 126 -15.63 -1.92 -11.11
CA TYR A 126 -14.27 -1.37 -11.10
C TYR A 126 -14.22 0.07 -11.66
N GLN A 127 -15.02 0.97 -11.08
CA GLN A 127 -15.22 2.36 -11.51
C GLN A 127 -14.10 3.30 -11.00
N GLU A 128 -12.83 2.88 -11.10
CA GLU A 128 -11.69 3.59 -10.52
C GLU A 128 -11.47 4.99 -11.13
N LYS A 129 -11.85 5.22 -12.40
CA LYS A 129 -11.70 6.53 -13.07
C LYS A 129 -12.50 7.66 -12.42
N TYR A 130 -13.53 7.32 -11.65
CA TYR A 130 -14.27 8.32 -10.86
C TYR A 130 -13.42 8.85 -9.70
N TYR A 131 -12.62 7.98 -9.07
CA TYR A 131 -11.87 8.29 -7.86
C TYR A 131 -10.43 8.73 -8.11
N PHE A 132 -9.76 8.12 -9.10
CA PHE A 132 -8.32 8.27 -9.26
C PHE A 132 -7.96 8.93 -10.59
N ARG A 133 -7.05 9.89 -10.52
CA ARG A 133 -6.35 10.38 -11.71
C ARG A 133 -5.33 9.35 -12.20
N PRO A 134 -5.06 9.29 -13.52
CA PRO A 134 -3.89 8.60 -14.04
C PRO A 134 -2.62 9.11 -13.35
N GLY A 135 -1.80 8.19 -12.86
CA GLY A 135 -0.59 8.53 -12.14
C GLY A 135 0.40 9.37 -12.95
N ASP A 136 1.04 10.33 -12.27
CA ASP A 136 1.99 11.29 -12.85
C ASP A 136 3.45 11.02 -12.44
N THR A 137 3.71 9.94 -11.69
CA THR A 137 5.06 9.59 -11.23
C THR A 137 5.93 8.92 -12.29
N GLY A 138 5.32 8.40 -13.36
CA GLY A 138 5.94 7.40 -14.23
C GLY A 138 6.21 6.09 -13.50
N PHE A 139 6.81 5.13 -14.21
CA PHE A 139 7.25 3.86 -13.60
C PHE A 139 8.49 4.09 -12.73
N LYS A 140 8.53 3.47 -11.55
CA LYS A 140 9.62 3.63 -10.58
C LYS A 140 10.22 2.30 -10.19
N VAL A 141 11.49 2.35 -9.82
CA VAL A 141 12.22 1.30 -9.12
C VAL A 141 12.86 1.91 -7.88
N TRP A 142 12.99 1.14 -6.82
CA TRP A 142 13.65 1.57 -5.60
C TRP A 142 14.78 0.61 -5.28
N LYS A 143 15.90 1.17 -4.83
CA LYS A 143 17.02 0.40 -4.32
C LYS A 143 16.78 0.17 -2.83
N THR A 144 16.19 -0.97 -2.49
CA THR A 144 15.96 -1.36 -1.09
C THR A 144 17.23 -1.94 -0.48
N ARG A 145 17.21 -2.20 0.84
CA ARG A 145 18.25 -2.97 1.51
C ARG A 145 18.54 -4.33 0.85
N PHE A 146 17.54 -4.92 0.21
CA PHE A 146 17.62 -6.27 -0.37
C PHE A 146 17.87 -6.28 -1.86
N GLY A 147 17.83 -5.12 -2.53
CA GLY A 147 17.98 -4.99 -3.97
C GLY A 147 17.10 -3.95 -4.60
#